data_AF-A0A2N0P0P3-F1
#
_entry.id   AF-A0A2N0P0P3-F1
#
_cell.length_a   1.000
_cell.length_b   1.000
_cell.length_c   1.000
_cell.angle_alpha   90.00
_cell.angle_beta   90.00
_cell.angle_gamma   90.00
#
_symmetry.space_group_name_H-M   'P 1'
#
loop_
_entity.id
_entity.type
_entity.pdbx_description
1 polymer ?
#
loop_
_entity_poly.entity_id
_entity_poly.type
_entity_poly.pdbx_seq_one_letter_code
_entity_poly.pdbx_strand_id
1 'polypeptide(L)'
;TSLPNTSIDYIKIYTDCWNIEPDNRPTINQVVDELKVIITKENIIIKDFHLYNDTNNVQSLNDHQLPNLNISESTNSSHGELSQVIQNFNMMNTKDIESSISSINQFEDNFDIIVNNMFNFFYDDDEVAKQK
;
A
#
# COMPACT_ATOMS: atom_id res chain seq x y z
N THR A 1 -3.13 14.72 13.45
CA THR A 1 -3.38 15.39 14.74
C THR A 1 -2.47 14.76 15.76
N SER A 2 -1.52 15.51 16.34
CA SER A 2 -0.61 14.96 17.35
C SER A 2 -1.39 14.67 18.64
N LEU A 3 -1.14 13.52 19.25
CA LEU A 3 -1.67 13.20 20.57
C LEU A 3 -1.04 14.16 21.61
N PRO A 4 -1.84 14.74 22.52
CA PRO A 4 -1.28 15.55 23.60
C PRO A 4 -0.32 14.70 24.45
N ASN A 5 0.83 15.28 24.83
CA ASN A 5 1.94 14.65 25.55
C ASN A 5 2.82 13.67 24.75
N THR A 6 2.73 13.64 23.42
CA THR A 6 3.74 12.93 22.61
C THR A 6 5.02 13.76 22.48
N SER A 7 6.17 13.11 22.68
CA SER A 7 7.49 13.71 22.48
C SER A 7 7.64 14.28 21.08
N ILE A 8 8.20 15.48 20.96
CA ILE A 8 8.47 16.14 19.68
C ILE A 8 9.36 15.26 18.79
N ASP A 9 10.35 14.59 19.40
CA ASP A 9 11.27 13.71 18.69
C ASP A 9 10.51 12.49 18.12
N TYR A 10 9.55 11.93 18.85
CA TYR A 10 8.73 10.82 18.37
C TYR A 10 7.76 11.26 17.26
N ILE A 11 7.23 12.48 17.36
CA ILE A 11 6.40 13.08 16.29
C ILE A 11 7.17 13.16 14.98
N LYS A 12 8.44 13.57 15.05
CA LYS A 12 9.31 13.64 13.87
C LYS A 12 9.49 12.27 13.22
N ILE A 13 9.74 11.22 14.00
CA ILE A 13 9.93 9.85 13.47
C ILE A 13 8.74 9.41 12.61
N TYR A 14 7.51 9.45 13.14
CA TYR A 14 6.36 8.98 12.34
C TYR A 14 6.03 9.93 11.19
N THR A 15 6.35 11.21 11.30
CA THR A 15 6.19 12.19 10.22
C THR A 15 7.14 11.87 9.06
N ASP A 16 8.40 11.60 9.37
CA ASP A 16 9.43 11.22 8.38
C ASP A 16 9.10 9.87 7.73
N CYS A 17 8.61 8.89 8.50
CA CYS A 17 8.15 7.59 7.98
C CYS A 17 6.96 7.71 7.01
N TRP A 18 6.09 8.70 7.20
CA TRP A 18 4.92 8.96 6.36
C TRP A 18 5.18 10.02 5.28
N ASN A 19 6.44 10.22 4.89
CA ASN A 19 6.77 11.12 3.79
C ASN A 19 6.10 10.65 2.49
N ILE A 20 5.50 11.58 1.75
CA ILE A 20 4.83 11.27 0.47
C ILE A 20 5.84 10.77 -0.55
N GLU A 21 7.04 11.34 -0.55
CA GLU A 21 8.15 10.94 -1.41
C GLU A 21 8.85 9.71 -0.81
N PRO A 22 8.84 8.55 -1.51
CA PRO A 22 9.41 7.31 -0.98
C PRO A 22 10.89 7.41 -0.64
N ASP A 23 11.66 8.13 -1.45
CA ASP A 23 13.11 8.29 -1.28
C ASP A 23 13.47 9.12 -0.04
N ASN A 24 12.53 9.91 0.48
CA ASN A 24 12.71 10.72 1.68
C ASN A 24 12.32 9.97 2.96
N ARG A 25 11.81 8.74 2.85
CA ARG A 25 11.46 7.94 4.03
C ARG A 25 12.74 7.36 4.64
N PRO A 26 12.87 7.36 5.98
CA PRO A 26 13.99 6.72 6.64
C PRO A 26 13.93 5.21 6.45
N THR A 27 15.11 4.59 6.43
CA THR A 27 15.25 3.13 6.54
C THR A 27 14.86 2.65 7.93
N ILE A 28 14.50 1.36 8.05
CA ILE A 28 14.16 0.78 9.35
C ILE A 28 15.29 0.92 10.38
N ASN A 29 16.55 0.86 9.94
CA ASN A 29 17.71 1.03 10.82
C ASN A 29 17.80 2.46 11.36
N GLN A 30 17.56 3.47 10.51
CA GLN A 30 17.53 4.88 10.94
C GLN A 30 16.40 5.13 11.95
N VAL A 31 15.20 4.55 11.71
CA VAL A 31 14.07 4.65 12.66
C VAL A 31 14.43 4.02 14.00
N VAL A 32 15.03 2.83 14.00
CA VAL A 32 15.47 2.14 15.22
C VAL A 32 16.50 2.97 15.98
N ASP A 33 17.45 3.59 15.29
CA ASP A 33 18.49 4.42 15.93
C ASP A 33 17.91 5.71 16.51
N GLU A 34 16.99 6.40 15.81
CA GLU A 34 16.28 7.56 16.36
C GLU A 34 15.43 7.19 17.59
N LEU A 35 14.75 6.04 17.57
CA LEU A 35 14.00 5.54 18.72
C LEU A 35 14.90 5.26 19.93
N LYS A 36 16.07 4.65 19.74
CA LYS A 36 17.05 4.43 20.83
C LYS A 36 17.48 5.74 21.47
N VAL A 37 17.68 6.80 20.67
CA VAL A 37 18.02 8.13 21.16
C VAL A 37 16.91 8.69 22.05
N ILE A 38 15.64 8.58 21.64
CA ILE A 38 14.48 9.04 22.44
C ILE A 38 14.39 8.30 23.76
N ILE A 39 14.48 6.96 23.72
CA ILE A 39 14.41 6.11 24.92
C ILE A 39 15.48 6.50 25.94
N THR A 40 16.70 6.76 25.45
CA THR A 40 17.84 7.19 26.28
C THR A 40 17.60 8.58 26.85
N LYS A 41 17.14 9.53 26.03
CA LYS A 41 16.87 10.92 26.42
C LYS A 41 15.77 11.02 27.47
N GLU A 42 14.71 10.22 27.34
CA GLU A 42 13.55 10.24 28.23
C GLU A 42 13.70 9.31 29.44
N ASN A 43 14.83 8.62 29.57
CA ASN A 43 15.10 7.63 30.62
C ASN A 43 13.97 6.59 30.74
N ILE A 44 13.36 6.21 29.62
CA ILE A 44 12.27 5.23 29.61
C ILE A 44 12.87 3.86 29.94
N ILE A 45 12.50 3.31 31.09
CA ILE A 45 12.87 1.95 31.47
C ILE A 45 11.95 0.98 30.73
N ILE A 46 12.42 0.45 29.60
CA ILE A 46 11.71 -0.61 28.88
C ILE A 46 12.08 -1.94 29.55
N LYS A 47 11.16 -2.48 30.37
CA LYS A 47 11.39 -3.75 31.10
C LYS A 47 11.14 -5.01 30.26
N ASP A 48 10.35 -4.88 29.19
CA ASP A 48 9.76 -6.04 28.50
C ASP A 48 10.21 -6.23 27.04
N PHE A 49 11.07 -5.35 26.50
CA PHE A 49 11.70 -5.62 25.21
C PHE A 49 13.10 -6.17 25.46
N HIS A 50 13.29 -7.47 25.20
CA HIS A 50 14.61 -8.00 24.91
C HIS A 50 15.15 -7.21 23.71
N LEU A 51 15.92 -6.15 23.98
CA LEU A 51 16.62 -5.40 22.95
C LEU A 51 17.53 -6.38 22.23
N TYR A 52 17.10 -6.81 21.05
CA TYR A 52 17.85 -7.74 20.20
C TYR A 52 19.10 -6.99 19.74
N ASN A 53 20.19 -7.14 20.50
CA ASN A 53 21.50 -6.64 20.13
C ASN A 53 22.00 -7.47 18.95
N ASP A 54 21.69 -6.99 17.75
CA ASP A 54 21.96 -7.67 16.49
C ASP A 54 23.43 -7.49 16.03
N THR A 55 24.38 -7.84 16.89
CA THR A 55 25.80 -7.81 16.53
C THR A 55 26.35 -9.15 16.04
N ASN A 56 25.55 -10.22 16.01
CA ASN A 56 26.08 -11.58 15.77
C ASN A 56 25.36 -12.46 14.73
N ASN A 57 24.43 -11.94 13.92
CA ASN A 57 23.85 -12.75 12.85
C ASN A 57 23.91 -12.08 11.47
N VAL A 58 25.12 -11.91 10.97
CA VAL A 58 25.36 -11.96 9.52
C VAL A 58 25.58 -13.43 9.15
N GLN A 59 24.53 -14.23 9.15
CA GLN A 59 24.47 -15.45 8.34
C GLN A 59 23.38 -15.26 7.28
N SER A 60 23.84 -14.70 6.15
CA SER A 60 23.40 -15.04 4.79
C SER A 60 21.93 -15.46 4.67
N LEU A 61 21.04 -14.50 4.46
CA LEU A 61 19.70 -14.75 3.94
C LEU A 61 19.78 -15.06 2.43
N ASN A 62 20.47 -16.13 2.09
CA ASN A 62 20.33 -16.82 0.82
C ASN A 62 19.62 -18.12 1.15
N ASP A 63 18.30 -18.11 1.13
CA ASP A 63 17.50 -19.21 0.60
C ASP A 63 16.02 -18.83 0.65
N HIS A 64 15.38 -18.91 -0.52
CA HIS A 64 13.94 -18.83 -0.68
C HIS A 64 13.29 -19.98 0.10
N GLN A 65 12.87 -19.73 1.33
CA GLN A 65 11.81 -20.49 1.99
C GLN A 65 11.23 -19.66 3.14
N LEU A 66 10.02 -19.15 2.92
CA LEU A 66 9.19 -18.54 3.95
C LEU A 66 9.01 -19.59 5.08
N PRO A 67 9.30 -19.29 6.35
CA PRO A 67 8.96 -20.20 7.43
C PRO A 67 7.44 -20.32 7.48
N ASN A 68 6.92 -21.54 7.45
CA ASN A 68 5.51 -21.83 7.70
C ASN A 68 5.17 -21.34 9.12
N LEU A 69 4.67 -20.11 9.22
CA LEU A 69 4.19 -19.54 10.46
C LEU A 69 2.84 -20.18 10.76
N ASN A 70 2.87 -21.29 11.52
CA ASN A 70 1.68 -21.84 12.15
C ASN A 70 1.18 -20.84 13.19
N ILE A 71 0.40 -19.87 12.76
CA ILE A 71 -0.37 -18.99 13.63
C ILE A 71 -1.43 -19.88 14.28
N SER A 72 -1.19 -20.34 15.51
CA SER A 72 -2.23 -20.98 16.30
C SER A 72 -3.37 -19.99 16.45
N GLU A 73 -4.54 -20.32 15.91
CA GLU A 73 -5.76 -19.52 16.03
C GLU A 73 -6.08 -19.28 17.50
N SER A 74 -5.68 -18.11 17.99
CA SER A 74 -6.20 -17.53 19.23
C SER A 74 -7.59 -16.99 18.91
N THR A 75 -8.60 -17.84 19.07
CA THR A 75 -10.00 -17.63 18.71
C THR A 75 -10.76 -16.62 19.58
N ASN A 76 -10.17 -15.51 20.03
CA ASN A 76 -10.86 -14.62 20.99
C ASN A 76 -10.74 -13.10 20.70
N SER A 77 -10.28 -12.66 19.53
CA SER A 77 -10.31 -11.22 19.20
C SER A 77 -10.82 -10.96 17.79
N SER A 78 -11.15 -9.70 17.50
CA SER A 78 -11.51 -9.13 16.19
C SER A 78 -10.58 -9.50 15.01
N HIS A 79 -9.51 -10.26 15.27
CA HIS A 79 -8.68 -10.96 14.31
C HIS A 79 -9.41 -11.93 13.37
N GLY A 80 -10.61 -12.42 13.71
CA GLY A 80 -11.39 -13.32 12.85
C GLY A 80 -11.77 -12.67 11.51
N GLU A 81 -12.19 -11.40 11.54
CA GLU A 81 -12.61 -10.67 10.33
C GLU A 81 -11.41 -10.40 9.40
N LEU A 82 -10.29 -9.95 9.96
CA LEU A 82 -9.08 -9.72 9.17
C LEU A 82 -8.53 -11.03 8.58
N SER A 83 -8.55 -12.12 9.35
CA SER A 83 -8.15 -13.44 8.86
C SER A 83 -9.02 -13.89 7.69
N GLN A 84 -10.34 -13.70 7.79
CA GLN A 84 -11.27 -14.01 6.72
C GLN A 84 -11.02 -13.17 5.46
N VAL A 85 -10.74 -11.88 5.62
CA VAL A 85 -10.37 -10.98 4.52
C VAL A 85 -9.08 -11.46 3.84
N ILE A 86 -8.04 -11.80 4.60
CA ILE A 86 -6.77 -12.32 4.07
C ILE A 86 -6.98 -13.63 3.30
N GLN A 87 -7.78 -14.56 3.83
CA GLN A 87 -8.12 -15.81 3.14
C GLN A 87 -8.88 -15.54 1.83
N ASN A 88 -9.85 -14.62 1.85
CA ASN A 88 -10.62 -14.26 0.66
C ASN A 88 -9.72 -13.66 -0.43
N PHE A 89 -8.72 -12.84 -0.08
CA PHE A 89 -7.74 -12.31 -1.02
C PHE A 89 -6.88 -13.40 -1.65
N ASN A 90 -6.36 -14.32 -0.84
CA ASN A 90 -5.53 -15.44 -1.34
C ASN A 90 -6.30 -16.37 -2.28
N MET A 91 -7.63 -16.47 -2.13
CA MET A 91 -8.49 -17.34 -2.92
C MET A 91 -9.12 -16.65 -4.13
N MET A 92 -8.86 -15.35 -4.33
CA MET A 92 -9.35 -14.60 -5.47
C MET A 92 -8.65 -15.03 -6.77
N ASN A 93 -9.44 -15.36 -7.80
CA ASN A 93 -8.93 -15.70 -9.12
C ASN A 93 -8.85 -14.45 -10.02
N THR A 94 -7.73 -14.25 -10.70
CA THR A 94 -7.51 -13.10 -11.59
C THR A 94 -8.30 -13.17 -12.90
N LYS A 95 -8.84 -14.33 -13.28
CA LYS A 95 -9.62 -14.50 -14.52
C LYS A 95 -10.86 -13.60 -14.58
N ASP A 96 -11.53 -13.41 -13.44
CA ASP A 96 -12.72 -12.55 -13.37
C ASP A 96 -12.35 -11.06 -13.50
N ILE A 97 -11.16 -10.69 -13.04
CA ILE A 97 -10.59 -9.34 -13.18
C ILE A 97 -10.19 -9.09 -14.64
N GLU A 98 -9.51 -10.06 -15.27
CA GLU A 98 -9.09 -9.99 -16.67
C GLU A 98 -10.29 -9.85 -17.62
N SER A 99 -11.35 -10.63 -17.38
CA SER A 99 -12.62 -10.54 -18.11
C SER A 99 -13.28 -9.16 -17.97
N SER A 100 -13.26 -8.59 -16.76
CA SER A 100 -13.82 -7.27 -16.48
C SER A 100 -13.03 -6.16 -17.18
N ILE A 101 -11.70 -6.23 -17.18
CA ILE A 101 -10.82 -5.28 -17.88
C ILE A 101 -11.03 -5.36 -19.41
N SER A 102 -11.12 -6.57 -19.96
CA SER A 102 -11.41 -6.76 -21.39
C SER A 102 -12.76 -6.16 -21.81
N SER A 103 -13.77 -6.30 -20.95
CA SER A 103 -15.10 -5.72 -21.19
C SER A 103 -15.11 -4.20 -21.16
N ILE A 104 -14.29 -3.58 -20.29
CA ILE A 104 -14.16 -2.12 -20.19
C ILE A 104 -13.49 -1.56 -21.45
N ASN A 105 -12.40 -2.17 -21.91
CA ASN A 105 -11.70 -1.72 -23.12
C ASN A 105 -12.62 -1.79 -24.36
N GLN A 106 -13.41 -2.87 -24.48
CA GLN A 106 -14.40 -3.01 -25.55
C GLN A 106 -15.50 -1.94 -25.48
N PHE A 107 -15.87 -1.49 -24.28
CA PHE A 107 -16.85 -0.42 -24.10
C PHE A 107 -16.29 0.94 -24.53
N GLU A 108 -15.04 1.25 -24.16
CA GLU A 108 -14.35 2.49 -24.59
C GLU A 108 -14.22 2.56 -26.11
N ASP A 109 -13.76 1.47 -26.75
CA ASP A 109 -13.64 1.39 -28.21
C ASP A 109 -14.99 1.65 -28.91
N ASN A 110 -16.08 1.08 -28.36
CA ASN A 110 -17.43 1.26 -28.92
C ASN A 110 -17.96 2.68 -28.71
N PHE A 111 -17.62 3.32 -27.58
CA PHE A 111 -18.00 4.71 -27.31
C PHE A 111 -17.31 5.67 -28.29
N ASP A 112 -16.01 5.50 -28.52
CA ASP A 112 -15.24 6.34 -29.45
C ASP A 112 -15.78 6.23 -30.88
N ILE A 113 -16.18 5.03 -31.32
CA ILE A 113 -16.82 4.82 -32.62
C ILE A 113 -18.15 5.58 -32.70
N ILE A 114 -19.00 5.50 -31.67
CA ILE A 114 -20.30 6.18 -31.64
C ILE A 114 -20.11 7.70 -31.67
N VAL A 115 -19.17 8.22 -30.88
CA VAL A 115 -18.86 9.66 -30.82
C VAL A 115 -18.36 10.16 -32.18
N ASN A 116 -17.42 9.45 -32.82
CA ASN A 116 -16.92 9.82 -34.14
C ASN A 116 -18.02 9.79 -35.21
N ASN A 117 -18.88 8.76 -35.19
CA ASN A 117 -20.02 8.67 -36.12
C ASN A 117 -20.99 9.84 -35.93
N MET A 118 -21.26 10.22 -34.67
CA MET A 118 -22.13 11.36 -34.36
C MET A 118 -21.52 12.68 -34.81
N PHE A 119 -20.20 12.86 -34.63
CA PHE A 119 -19.49 14.05 -35.09
C PHE A 119 -19.55 14.17 -36.62
N ASN A 120 -19.26 13.09 -37.35
CA ASN A 120 -19.34 13.10 -38.82
C ASN A 120 -20.75 13.43 -39.32
N PHE A 121 -21.79 12.89 -38.67
CA PHE A 121 -23.17 13.15 -39.05
C PHE A 121 -23.57 14.64 -38.95
N PHE A 122 -23.03 15.38 -37.98
CA PHE A 122 -23.34 16.81 -37.83
C PHE A 122 -22.46 17.73 -38.66
N TYR A 123 -21.22 17.34 -38.95
CA TYR A 123 -20.27 18.17 -39.70
C TYR A 123 -20.35 18.00 -41.22
N ASP A 124 -20.86 16.86 -41.72
CA ASP A 124 -21.06 16.63 -43.17
C ASP A 124 -22.21 17.46 -43.75
N ASP A 125 -23.18 17.91 -42.94
CA ASP A 125 -24.33 18.72 -43.39
C ASP A 125 -23.97 20.21 -43.65
N ASP A 126 -22.88 20.71 -43.05
CA ASP A 126 -22.46 22.11 -43.14
C ASP A 126 -21.63 22.45 -44.39
N GLU A 127 -21.06 21.47 -45.10
CA GLU A 127 -20.36 21.70 -46.38
C GLU A 127 -21.30 21.73 -47.59
N VAL A 128 -22.44 21.02 -47.54
CA VAL A 128 -23.38 20.94 -48.67
C VAL A 128 -24.21 22.24 -48.82
N ALA A 129 -24.39 23.01 -47.73
CA ALA A 129 -25.13 24.26 -47.75
C ALA A 129 -24.33 25.50 -48.21
N LYS A 130 -22.98 25.40 -48.36
CA LYS A 130 -22.12 26.52 -48.77
C LYS A 130 -21.76 26.56 -50.26
N GLN A 131 -22.18 25.58 -51.05
CA GLN A 131 -21.88 25.50 -52.49
C GLN A 131 -23.09 25.71 -53.42
N LYS A 132 -24.20 26.30 -52.95
CA LYS A 132 -25.35 26.61 -53.81
C LYS A 132 -25.87 28.02 -53.67
#